data_AF-A0A1S2NUI4-F1
#
_entry.id   AF-A0A1S2NUI4-F1
#
_cell.length_a   1.000
_cell.length_b   1.000
_cell.length_c   1.000
_cell.angle_alpha   90.00
_cell.angle_beta   90.00
_cell.angle_gamma   90.00
#
_symmetry.space_group_name_H-M   'P 1'
#
loop_
_entity.id
_entity.type
_entity.pdbx_description
1 polymer ?
#
loop_
_entity_poly.entity_id
_entity_poly.type
_entity_poly.pdbx_seq_one_letter_code
_entity_poly.pdbx_strand_id
1 'polypeptide(L)'
;MGEKWSGAEGTWPDGREAEPSVASMRAATRALRSHLGTLPAVFHFDGPADQFLAEAAFPYARWRYACADSLLGSGIGGTVVGAMARSLFDDGLLWQWIAQSPAERRPGLLGSMLQERDRICGFLADHEATCPNLARWFVPLDGVTDLTGSSLEALAAPSLPGAAELMDLFLASSPARPAPTSLLVGSVEDLLQAARGLLAVSGMRGAVMVLAHAGHGNLLGLQSSLAAGGAAGHDLRADHEALFMHVAAVGVTVTLLGVCAAVPECWPPEIDQAGFLGTLMRLTENVVAAAHAVHGLGDPKPLTGADPKVRAKARMRRLRPDALVAHHEVLPDILHAGPVIDAVRRYEEFVGSWTVDPWAHGDPKLASVLAYGGAHSTFSTVMSTFDDHAAVATVFAARMLLEEAARFTWLTQDVHDEDAFVQRSTQYFDEFRAKKKATIATFAGNGVALAAATRLLKMPDHVVEGPETITKGRRPLPSIDKMLLLMGAPYPEPGWLPVAYSLLSQVTHSTPVGIVHMTRYREGVLSAHDISPEMLALALDVACLGSARLLGISGLLLSQGSDPAQQYAAGLERRAYEVHDIARMMHGLD
;
A
#
# COMPACT_ATOMS: atom_id res chain seq x y z
N MET A 1 14.72 -21.82 -1.24
CA MET A 1 15.29 -20.68 -1.99
C MET A 1 16.31 -21.21 -2.98
N GLY A 2 15.93 -21.31 -4.26
CA GLY A 2 16.77 -21.94 -5.28
C GLY A 2 16.12 -21.93 -6.66
N GLU A 3 15.77 -20.75 -7.16
CA GLU A 3 15.62 -20.52 -8.60
C GLU A 3 16.31 -19.20 -8.96
N LYS A 4 17.13 -19.26 -10.01
CA LYS A 4 17.89 -18.14 -10.56
C LYS A 4 16.93 -17.10 -11.12
N TRP A 5 16.75 -16.00 -10.41
CA TRP A 5 16.15 -14.79 -10.98
C TRP A 5 17.15 -14.17 -11.96
N SER A 6 16.83 -14.20 -13.24
CA SER A 6 17.67 -13.71 -14.32
C SER A 6 17.60 -12.19 -14.43
N GLY A 7 18.48 -11.52 -13.71
CA GLY A 7 18.98 -10.18 -13.98
C GLY A 7 20.36 -10.09 -13.34
N ALA A 8 21.41 -9.86 -14.12
CA ALA A 8 22.73 -9.65 -13.54
C ALA A 8 22.65 -8.45 -12.56
N GLU A 9 23.24 -8.61 -11.37
CA GLU A 9 23.29 -7.54 -10.36
C GLU A 9 23.70 -6.22 -11.02
N GLY A 10 22.81 -5.21 -11.01
CA GLY A 10 23.10 -3.89 -11.55
C GLY A 10 22.52 -3.57 -12.93
N THR A 11 21.67 -4.42 -13.51
CA THR A 11 20.92 -4.09 -14.74
C THR A 11 19.42 -3.94 -14.46
N TRP A 12 18.82 -2.85 -14.95
CA TRP A 12 17.38 -2.65 -15.02
C TRP A 12 16.77 -3.67 -16.01
N PRO A 13 15.46 -4.01 -15.89
CA PRO A 13 14.80 -4.93 -16.83
C PRO A 13 14.85 -4.48 -18.29
N ASP A 14 15.02 -3.19 -18.54
CA ASP A 14 15.20 -2.62 -19.88
C ASP A 14 16.66 -2.61 -20.38
N GLY A 15 17.54 -3.31 -19.67
CA GLY A 15 18.95 -3.50 -20.04
C GLY A 15 19.87 -2.33 -19.65
N ARG A 16 19.35 -1.27 -19.03
CA ARG A 16 20.19 -0.15 -18.56
C ARG A 16 21.02 -0.58 -17.34
N GLU A 17 22.25 -0.11 -17.22
CA GLU A 17 22.99 -0.25 -15.96
C GLU A 17 22.45 0.73 -14.91
N ALA A 18 22.30 0.26 -13.68
CA ALA A 18 21.94 1.11 -12.56
C ALA A 18 23.10 2.05 -12.23
N GLU A 19 22.79 3.33 -12.00
CA GLU A 19 23.80 4.27 -11.50
C GLU A 19 24.45 3.73 -10.22
N PRO A 20 25.76 3.94 -9.99
CA PRO A 20 26.45 3.39 -8.82
C PRO A 20 25.80 3.78 -7.47
N SER A 21 25.20 4.96 -7.40
CA SER A 21 24.46 5.46 -6.23
C SER A 21 23.20 4.62 -5.94
N VAL A 22 22.44 4.26 -6.98
CA VAL A 22 21.26 3.39 -6.90
C VAL A 22 21.67 1.96 -6.54
N ALA A 23 22.74 1.44 -7.17
CA ALA A 23 23.27 0.12 -6.84
C ALA A 23 23.71 0.03 -5.37
N SER A 24 24.39 1.06 -4.86
CA SER A 24 24.78 1.17 -3.44
C SER A 24 23.58 1.18 -2.51
N MET A 25 22.54 1.95 -2.85
CA MET A 25 21.29 1.97 -2.09
C MET A 25 20.59 0.60 -2.09
N ARG A 26 20.45 -0.07 -3.25
CA ARG A 26 19.88 -1.43 -3.33
C ARG A 26 20.69 -2.45 -2.51
N ALA A 27 22.02 -2.31 -2.44
CA ALA A 27 22.84 -3.15 -1.58
C ALA A 27 22.56 -2.92 -0.09
N ALA A 28 22.40 -1.65 0.31
CA ALA A 28 22.04 -1.29 1.69
C ALA A 28 20.65 -1.81 2.08
N THR A 29 19.64 -1.71 1.20
CA THR A 29 18.28 -2.20 1.48
C THR A 29 18.26 -3.72 1.64
N ARG A 30 18.97 -4.45 0.78
CA ARG A 30 19.12 -5.91 0.88
C ARG A 30 19.84 -6.34 2.16
N ALA A 31 20.86 -5.59 2.59
CA ALA A 31 21.54 -5.86 3.85
C ALA A 31 20.60 -5.69 5.06
N LEU A 32 19.81 -4.61 5.09
CA LEU A 32 18.78 -4.40 6.11
C LEU A 32 17.72 -5.50 6.09
N ARG A 33 17.19 -5.84 4.90
CA ARG A 33 16.23 -6.93 4.70
C ARG A 33 16.77 -8.25 5.24
N SER A 34 18.01 -8.58 4.91
CA SER A 34 18.64 -9.84 5.33
C SER A 34 18.74 -9.92 6.85
N HIS A 35 19.15 -8.83 7.50
CA HIS A 35 19.22 -8.74 8.98
C HIS A 35 17.84 -8.88 9.63
N LEU A 36 16.82 -8.19 9.12
CA LEU A 36 15.44 -8.33 9.60
C LEU A 36 14.92 -9.77 9.45
N GLY A 37 15.32 -10.45 8.37
CA GLY A 37 14.97 -11.83 8.07
C GLY A 37 15.50 -12.85 9.08
N THR A 38 16.54 -12.51 9.86
CA THR A 38 17.10 -13.45 10.85
C THR A 38 16.38 -13.43 12.19
N LEU A 39 15.45 -12.51 12.44
CA LEU A 39 14.70 -12.43 13.70
C LEU A 39 13.50 -13.39 13.66
N PRO A 40 13.42 -14.41 14.53
CA PRO A 40 12.23 -15.25 14.65
C PRO A 40 11.01 -14.44 15.09
N ALA A 41 9.81 -14.92 14.74
CA ALA A 41 8.56 -14.38 15.27
C ALA A 41 8.13 -15.21 16.48
N VAL A 42 7.70 -14.56 17.56
CA VAL A 42 7.18 -15.19 18.78
C VAL A 42 5.74 -14.72 18.95
N PHE A 43 4.83 -15.68 19.13
CA PHE A 43 3.39 -15.43 19.32
C PHE A 43 2.90 -16.04 20.63
N HIS A 44 2.08 -15.29 21.35
CA HIS A 44 1.41 -15.73 22.57
C HIS A 44 -0.11 -15.80 22.33
N PHE A 45 -0.62 -17.03 22.21
CA PHE A 45 -2.01 -17.31 21.82
C PHE A 45 -3.01 -17.23 22.99
N ASP A 46 -2.53 -17.50 24.20
CA ASP A 46 -3.33 -17.47 25.43
C ASP A 46 -3.33 -16.09 26.12
N GLY A 47 -2.68 -15.10 25.49
CA GLY A 47 -2.56 -13.74 25.99
C GLY A 47 -3.69 -12.80 25.54
N PRO A 48 -3.66 -11.54 25.99
CA PRO A 48 -4.57 -10.50 25.50
C PRO A 48 -4.51 -10.35 23.97
N ALA A 49 -5.66 -10.14 23.32
CA ALA A 49 -5.73 -9.99 21.86
C ALA A 49 -4.89 -8.80 21.33
N ASP A 50 -4.76 -7.72 22.10
CA ASP A 50 -3.93 -6.57 21.74
C ASP A 50 -2.43 -6.90 21.76
N GLN A 51 -2.01 -7.85 22.61
CA GLN A 51 -0.67 -8.40 22.59
C GLN A 51 -0.42 -9.19 21.31
N PHE A 52 -1.31 -10.10 20.93
CA PHE A 52 -1.18 -10.86 19.68
C PHE A 52 -1.08 -9.93 18.44
N LEU A 53 -1.95 -8.92 18.36
CA LEU A 53 -1.93 -7.94 17.27
C LEU A 53 -0.60 -7.17 17.22
N ALA A 54 0.00 -6.87 18.37
CA ALA A 54 1.30 -6.25 18.46
C ALA A 54 2.44 -7.18 17.99
N GLU A 55 2.39 -8.44 18.39
CA GLU A 55 3.36 -9.49 18.00
C GLU A 55 3.32 -9.75 16.49
N ALA A 56 2.15 -9.69 15.86
CA ALA A 56 1.98 -9.85 14.42
C ALA A 56 2.40 -8.62 13.59
N ALA A 57 2.45 -7.43 14.20
CA ALA A 57 2.72 -6.20 13.47
C ALA A 57 4.14 -6.12 12.88
N PHE A 58 5.17 -6.51 13.64
CA PHE A 58 6.54 -6.51 13.11
C PHE A 58 6.77 -7.54 12.00
N PRO A 59 6.41 -8.83 12.15
CA PRO A 59 6.47 -9.79 11.06
C PRO A 59 5.79 -9.26 9.79
N TYR A 60 4.60 -8.66 9.93
CA TYR A 60 3.89 -8.09 8.81
C TYR A 60 4.63 -6.91 8.15
N ALA A 61 5.23 -6.01 8.93
CA ALA A 61 6.07 -4.91 8.40
C ALA A 61 7.36 -5.43 7.74
N ARG A 62 8.03 -6.40 8.35
CA ARG A 62 9.20 -7.05 7.76
C ARG A 62 8.89 -7.62 6.38
N TRP A 63 7.76 -8.29 6.22
CA TRP A 63 7.38 -8.89 4.95
C TRP A 63 7.04 -7.86 3.88
N ARG A 64 6.33 -6.77 4.22
CA ARG A 64 6.12 -5.66 3.29
C ARG A 64 7.45 -5.03 2.84
N TYR A 65 8.41 -4.86 3.74
CA TYR A 65 9.74 -4.36 3.38
C TYR A 65 10.49 -5.32 2.44
N ALA A 66 10.43 -6.62 2.72
CA ALA A 66 11.03 -7.65 1.86
C ALA A 66 10.37 -7.72 0.48
N CYS A 67 9.04 -7.54 0.40
CA CYS A 67 8.32 -7.47 -0.87
C CYS A 67 8.71 -6.23 -1.67
N ALA A 68 8.76 -5.06 -1.04
CA ALA A 68 9.20 -3.82 -1.67
C ALA A 68 10.60 -3.95 -2.30
N ASP A 69 11.57 -4.48 -1.54
CA ASP A 69 12.93 -4.73 -2.04
C ASP A 69 12.96 -5.77 -3.18
N SER A 70 12.13 -6.82 -3.11
CA SER A 70 12.03 -7.83 -4.17
C SER A 70 11.43 -7.28 -5.46
N LEU A 71 10.40 -6.43 -5.37
CA LEU A 71 9.74 -5.82 -6.51
C LEU A 71 10.71 -4.92 -7.29
N LEU A 72 11.50 -4.11 -6.59
CA LEU A 72 12.58 -3.32 -7.20
C LEU A 72 13.64 -4.19 -7.89
N GLY A 73 13.90 -5.39 -7.35
CA GLY A 73 14.79 -6.37 -7.97
C GLY A 73 14.20 -7.03 -9.23
N SER A 74 12.88 -7.24 -9.27
CA SER A 74 12.16 -7.77 -10.44
C SER A 74 11.92 -6.74 -11.54
N GLY A 75 11.92 -5.46 -11.17
CA GLY A 75 11.57 -4.32 -12.00
C GLY A 75 10.15 -4.35 -12.58
N ILE A 76 9.22 -4.92 -11.82
CA ILE A 76 7.78 -4.74 -11.95
C ILE A 76 7.22 -4.14 -10.66
N GLY A 77 6.01 -3.58 -10.72
CA GLY A 77 5.28 -3.15 -9.51
C GLY A 77 5.85 -1.90 -8.85
N GLY A 78 6.53 -1.01 -9.59
CA GLY A 78 7.11 0.20 -9.01
C GLY A 78 6.11 1.06 -8.23
N THR A 79 4.88 1.22 -8.73
CA THR A 79 3.82 1.95 -8.03
C THR A 79 3.34 1.22 -6.75
N VAL A 80 3.35 -0.12 -6.75
CA VAL A 80 3.05 -0.96 -5.58
C VAL A 80 4.08 -0.73 -4.46
N VAL A 81 5.36 -0.58 -4.81
CA VAL A 81 6.43 -0.25 -3.85
C VAL A 81 6.13 1.07 -3.11
N GLY A 82 5.63 2.08 -3.82
CA GLY A 82 5.23 3.36 -3.20
C GLY A 82 4.12 3.20 -2.16
N ALA A 83 3.14 2.35 -2.45
CA ALA A 83 2.04 2.06 -1.53
C ALA A 83 2.53 1.30 -0.28
N MET A 84 3.41 0.32 -0.46
CA MET A 84 4.02 -0.42 0.65
C MET A 84 4.90 0.48 1.52
N ALA A 85 5.73 1.32 0.91
CA ALA A 85 6.58 2.27 1.64
C ALA A 85 5.75 3.24 2.48
N ARG A 86 4.62 3.72 1.95
CA ARG A 86 3.68 4.55 2.69
C ARG A 86 3.09 3.81 3.89
N SER A 87 2.65 2.57 3.68
CA SER A 87 2.07 1.70 4.70
C SER A 87 3.05 1.45 5.85
N LEU A 88 4.29 1.05 5.53
CA LEU A 88 5.36 0.83 6.51
C LEU A 88 5.67 2.05 7.35
N PHE A 89 5.59 3.21 6.72
CA PHE A 89 5.85 4.45 7.41
C PHE A 89 4.71 4.85 8.35
N ASP A 90 3.46 4.71 7.92
CA ASP A 90 2.31 4.94 8.81
C ASP A 90 2.33 3.99 10.02
N ASP A 91 2.76 2.75 9.84
CA ASP A 91 2.99 1.82 10.95
C ASP A 91 4.11 2.29 11.88
N GLY A 92 5.23 2.77 11.33
CA GLY A 92 6.30 3.33 12.13
C GLY A 92 5.80 4.46 13.04
N LEU A 93 4.97 5.36 12.52
CA LEU A 93 4.37 6.44 13.33
C LEU A 93 3.44 5.89 14.42
N LEU A 94 2.63 4.90 14.09
CA LEU A 94 1.72 4.26 15.04
C LEU A 94 2.50 3.60 16.18
N TRP A 95 3.49 2.79 15.85
CA TRP A 95 4.29 2.04 16.83
C TRP A 95 5.18 2.94 17.67
N GLN A 96 5.68 4.03 17.10
CA GLN A 96 6.34 5.08 17.86
C GLN A 96 5.39 5.73 18.86
N TRP A 97 4.13 5.98 18.48
CA TRP A 97 3.13 6.53 19.38
C TRP A 97 2.74 5.52 20.47
N ILE A 98 2.52 4.25 20.15
CA ILE A 98 2.21 3.21 21.15
C ILE A 98 3.36 3.08 22.16
N ALA A 99 4.61 3.05 21.69
CA ALA A 99 5.81 2.86 22.52
C ALA A 99 5.98 3.89 23.64
N GLN A 100 5.40 5.09 23.52
CA GLN A 100 5.48 6.12 24.56
C GLN A 100 4.62 5.81 25.79
N SER A 101 3.57 5.00 25.65
CA SER A 101 2.71 4.57 26.77
C SER A 101 2.05 3.23 26.41
N PRO A 102 2.80 2.12 26.38
CA PRO A 102 2.29 0.85 25.84
C PRO A 102 1.04 0.34 26.55
N ALA A 103 1.04 0.33 27.88
CA ALA A 103 -0.07 -0.17 28.68
C ALA A 103 -1.39 0.61 28.45
N GLU A 104 -1.29 1.91 28.12
CA GLU A 104 -2.45 2.76 27.86
C GLU A 104 -2.90 2.69 26.39
N ARG A 105 -1.94 2.62 25.46
CA ARG A 105 -2.17 2.83 24.02
C ARG A 105 -2.34 1.53 23.24
N ARG A 106 -1.68 0.44 23.64
CA ARG A 106 -1.78 -0.88 22.99
C ARG A 106 -3.20 -1.44 22.99
N PRO A 107 -4.00 -1.34 24.09
CA PRO A 107 -5.40 -1.76 24.06
C PRO A 107 -6.23 -1.06 22.98
N GLY A 108 -5.78 0.12 22.51
CA GLY A 108 -6.42 0.85 21.42
C GLY A 108 -6.51 0.08 20.10
N LEU A 109 -5.66 -0.93 19.89
CA LEU A 109 -5.74 -1.86 18.76
C LEU A 109 -7.11 -2.54 18.67
N LEU A 110 -7.67 -2.96 19.81
CA LEU A 110 -8.99 -3.61 19.86
C LEU A 110 -10.12 -2.64 19.54
N GLY A 111 -10.03 -1.40 20.03
CA GLY A 111 -11.01 -0.36 19.73
C GLY A 111 -11.00 0.05 18.26
N SER A 112 -9.81 0.13 17.64
CA SER A 112 -9.67 0.36 16.19
C SER A 112 -10.23 -0.80 15.37
N MET A 113 -9.94 -2.06 15.74
CA MET A 113 -10.50 -3.24 15.08
C MET A 113 -12.03 -3.18 15.03
N LEU A 114 -12.68 -2.86 16.15
CA LEU A 114 -14.13 -2.73 16.20
C LEU A 114 -14.66 -1.54 15.38
N GLN A 115 -13.93 -0.43 15.30
CA GLN A 115 -14.31 0.69 14.44
C GLN A 115 -14.14 0.38 12.95
N GLU A 116 -13.18 -0.46 12.59
CA GLU A 116 -13.01 -0.96 11.22
C GLU A 116 -14.17 -1.85 10.81
N ARG A 117 -14.54 -2.80 11.66
CA ARG A 117 -15.72 -3.65 11.47
C ARG A 117 -17.00 -2.83 11.33
N ASP A 118 -17.23 -1.87 12.24
CA ASP A 118 -18.39 -0.97 12.15
C ASP A 118 -18.40 -0.13 10.87
N ARG A 119 -17.22 0.32 10.40
CA ARG A 119 -17.11 1.00 9.11
C ARG A 119 -17.47 0.08 7.95
N ILE A 120 -17.00 -1.17 7.93
CA ILE A 120 -17.34 -2.16 6.91
C ILE A 120 -18.85 -2.45 6.90
N CYS A 121 -19.48 -2.66 8.07
CA CYS A 121 -20.94 -2.79 8.18
C CYS A 121 -21.66 -1.54 7.65
N GLY A 122 -21.11 -0.35 7.91
CA GLY A 122 -21.61 0.90 7.34
C GLY A 122 -21.52 0.94 5.82
N PHE A 123 -20.38 0.53 5.25
CA PHE A 123 -20.20 0.45 3.79
C PHE A 123 -21.18 -0.52 3.15
N LEU A 124 -21.39 -1.71 3.74
CA LEU A 124 -22.39 -2.68 3.27
C LEU A 124 -23.79 -2.04 3.23
N ALA A 125 -24.20 -1.39 4.31
CA ALA A 125 -25.50 -0.73 4.39
C ALA A 125 -25.65 0.47 3.43
N ASP A 126 -24.64 1.35 3.36
CA ASP A 126 -24.66 2.56 2.53
C ASP A 126 -24.66 2.25 1.03
N HIS A 127 -24.23 1.05 0.64
CA HIS A 127 -24.15 0.61 -0.77
C HIS A 127 -25.11 -0.56 -1.10
N GLU A 128 -26.05 -0.88 -0.21
CA GLU A 128 -27.03 -1.96 -0.39
C GLU A 128 -26.39 -3.32 -0.74
N ALA A 129 -25.18 -3.57 -0.23
CA ALA A 129 -24.46 -4.83 -0.41
C ALA A 129 -24.68 -5.74 0.81
N THR A 130 -24.82 -7.04 0.56
CA THR A 130 -24.93 -8.05 1.63
C THR A 130 -23.67 -8.91 1.67
N CYS A 131 -23.31 -9.39 2.86
CA CYS A 131 -22.18 -10.29 3.07
C CYS A 131 -22.53 -11.31 4.16
N PRO A 132 -23.34 -12.33 3.85
CA PRO A 132 -23.73 -13.40 4.77
C PRO A 132 -22.59 -14.04 5.58
N ASN A 133 -21.37 -14.08 5.05
CA ASN A 133 -20.20 -14.67 5.72
C ASN A 133 -19.32 -13.64 6.44
N LEU A 134 -19.86 -12.48 6.85
CA LEU A 134 -19.12 -11.39 7.50
C LEU A 134 -18.26 -11.84 8.70
N ALA A 135 -18.68 -12.87 9.43
CA ALA A 135 -17.90 -13.46 10.51
C ALA A 135 -16.49 -13.92 10.06
N ARG A 136 -16.33 -14.45 8.84
CA ARG A 136 -15.02 -14.82 8.25
C ARG A 136 -14.15 -13.60 7.96
N TRP A 137 -14.76 -12.54 7.45
CA TRP A 137 -14.07 -11.27 7.19
C TRP A 137 -13.62 -10.59 8.48
N PHE A 138 -14.31 -10.83 9.59
CA PHE A 138 -13.99 -10.19 10.86
C PHE A 138 -13.03 -11.04 11.70
N VAL A 139 -13.16 -12.36 11.69
CA VAL A 139 -12.33 -13.29 12.46
C VAL A 139 -11.84 -14.41 11.52
N PRO A 140 -10.87 -14.13 10.62
CA PRO A 140 -10.34 -15.13 9.70
C PRO A 140 -9.33 -16.10 10.36
N LEU A 141 -8.98 -15.84 11.63
CA LEU A 141 -8.07 -16.67 12.42
C LEU A 141 -8.78 -17.18 13.68
N ASP A 142 -8.83 -18.50 13.84
CA ASP A 142 -9.33 -19.16 15.04
C ASP A 142 -8.20 -19.46 16.04
N GLY A 143 -8.58 -19.83 17.27
CA GLY A 143 -7.61 -20.25 18.30
C GLY A 143 -6.80 -19.13 18.97
N VAL A 144 -7.03 -17.86 18.62
CA VAL A 144 -6.50 -16.70 19.36
C VAL A 144 -7.61 -16.11 20.22
N THR A 145 -7.41 -16.03 21.53
CA THR A 145 -8.44 -15.53 22.44
C THR A 145 -8.82 -14.07 22.14
N ASP A 146 -10.12 -13.78 22.14
CA ASP A 146 -10.72 -12.43 22.09
C ASP A 146 -10.53 -11.59 20.79
N LEU A 147 -10.17 -12.21 19.67
CA LEU A 147 -10.29 -11.52 18.36
C LEU A 147 -11.74 -11.29 17.93
N THR A 148 -12.73 -11.91 18.59
CA THR A 148 -14.15 -11.68 18.32
C THR A 148 -14.62 -10.26 18.65
N GLY A 149 -13.89 -9.55 19.53
CA GLY A 149 -14.20 -8.19 19.95
C GLY A 149 -15.41 -8.10 20.89
N SER A 150 -15.87 -9.24 21.42
CA SER A 150 -17.04 -9.35 22.29
C SER A 150 -16.71 -9.17 23.78
N SER A 151 -15.44 -9.09 24.17
CA SER A 151 -15.07 -8.85 25.57
C SER A 151 -15.39 -7.43 26.03
N LEU A 152 -15.52 -7.28 27.36
CA LEU A 152 -15.66 -5.95 27.98
C LEU A 152 -14.42 -5.08 27.74
N GLU A 153 -13.23 -5.69 27.66
CA GLU A 153 -11.97 -5.00 27.40
C GLU A 153 -11.96 -4.38 25.99
N ALA A 154 -12.31 -5.17 24.96
CA ALA A 154 -12.42 -4.69 23.59
C ALA A 154 -13.51 -3.61 23.44
N LEU A 155 -14.64 -3.76 24.13
CA LEU A 155 -15.73 -2.78 24.09
C LEU A 155 -15.37 -1.44 24.75
N ALA A 156 -14.55 -1.48 25.81
CA ALA A 156 -14.07 -0.31 26.53
C ALA A 156 -12.82 0.35 25.90
N ALA A 157 -12.10 -0.36 25.03
CA ALA A 157 -10.89 0.13 24.41
C ALA A 157 -11.11 1.42 23.57
N PRO A 158 -10.20 2.42 23.67
CA PRO A 158 -10.24 3.60 22.80
C PRO A 158 -9.87 3.22 21.37
N SER A 159 -10.13 4.08 20.39
CA SER A 159 -9.54 3.92 19.06
C SER A 159 -8.20 4.63 18.95
N LEU A 160 -7.33 4.07 18.11
CA LEU A 160 -6.07 4.70 17.71
C LEU A 160 -6.33 5.99 16.92
N PRO A 161 -5.41 6.98 16.98
CA PRO A 161 -5.42 8.13 16.10
C PRO A 161 -5.23 7.71 14.63
N GLY A 162 -5.75 8.50 13.70
CA GLY A 162 -5.56 8.26 12.27
C GLY A 162 -4.15 8.65 11.81
N ALA A 163 -3.71 8.13 10.66
CA ALA A 163 -2.38 8.39 10.10
C ALA A 163 -2.05 9.88 9.92
N ALA A 164 -3.02 10.72 9.56
CA ALA A 164 -2.82 12.17 9.44
C ALA A 164 -2.58 12.85 10.81
N GLU A 165 -3.23 12.37 11.88
CA GLU A 165 -3.04 12.89 13.24
C GLU A 165 -1.68 12.45 13.79
N LEU A 166 -1.29 11.19 13.53
CA LEU A 166 0.05 10.67 13.84
C LEU A 166 1.16 11.41 13.08
N MET A 167 0.90 11.81 11.83
CA MET A 167 1.80 12.66 11.05
C MET A 167 1.99 14.02 11.70
N ASP A 168 0.89 14.71 12.00
CA ASP A 168 0.93 16.06 12.55
C ASP A 168 1.65 16.10 13.91
N LEU A 169 1.41 15.07 14.74
CA LEU A 169 2.19 14.81 15.94
C LEU A 169 3.68 14.69 15.70
N PHE A 170 4.04 13.79 14.79
CA PHE A 170 5.41 13.45 14.50
C PHE A 170 6.17 14.71 14.08
N LEU A 171 5.58 15.48 13.17
CA LEU A 171 6.17 16.69 12.60
C LEU A 171 6.35 17.80 13.63
N ALA A 172 5.46 17.87 14.61
CA ALA A 172 5.52 18.96 15.57
C ALA A 172 6.42 18.70 16.78
N SER A 173 6.63 17.44 17.16
CA SER A 173 7.63 17.15 18.19
C SER A 173 9.02 17.20 17.54
N SER A 174 9.71 18.34 17.66
CA SER A 174 11.07 18.52 17.14
C SER A 174 12.06 17.63 17.92
N PRO A 175 12.66 16.60 17.32
CA PRO A 175 13.79 15.93 17.95
C PRO A 175 15.03 16.80 17.72
N ALA A 176 15.67 17.25 18.79
CA ALA A 176 17.09 17.57 18.71
C ALA A 176 17.79 16.26 18.31
N ARG A 177 18.50 16.25 17.16
CA ARG A 177 19.30 15.09 16.75
C ARG A 177 20.27 14.79 17.90
N PRO A 178 20.17 13.64 18.58
CA PRO A 178 21.11 13.30 19.63
C PRO A 178 22.52 13.32 19.03
N ALA A 179 23.52 13.72 19.82
CA ALA A 179 24.91 13.55 19.42
C ALA A 179 25.13 12.06 19.03
N PRO A 180 25.97 11.75 18.03
CA PRO A 180 26.27 10.38 17.65
C PRO A 180 26.97 9.70 18.84
N THR A 181 26.17 9.13 19.72
CA THR A 181 26.62 8.40 20.90
C THR A 181 26.52 6.93 20.50
N SER A 182 27.56 6.16 20.82
CA SER A 182 27.70 4.75 20.44
C SER A 182 26.37 3.98 20.51
N LEU A 183 25.76 3.73 19.34
CA LEU A 183 24.46 3.04 19.17
C LEU A 183 24.48 1.58 19.65
N LEU A 184 25.60 1.13 20.22
CA LEU A 184 25.81 -0.24 20.69
C LEU A 184 25.36 -0.47 22.14
N VAL A 185 24.96 0.59 22.89
CA VAL A 185 24.62 0.48 24.33
C VAL A 185 23.34 1.26 24.72
N GLY A 186 22.55 1.73 23.74
CA GLY A 186 21.32 2.49 24.01
C GLY A 186 20.15 1.61 24.44
N SER A 187 19.26 2.13 25.28
CA SER A 187 17.96 1.51 25.55
C SER A 187 17.07 1.52 24.30
N VAL A 188 16.00 0.71 24.25
CA VAL A 188 15.04 0.74 23.14
C VAL A 188 14.45 2.14 22.94
N GLU A 189 14.25 2.90 24.03
CA GLU A 189 13.80 4.30 23.98
C GLU A 189 14.83 5.22 23.30
N ASP A 190 16.12 5.06 23.62
CA ASP A 190 17.20 5.80 22.96
C ASP A 190 17.26 5.49 21.46
N LEU A 191 17.11 4.21 21.10
CA LEU A 191 17.10 3.77 19.70
C LEU A 191 15.86 4.28 18.95
N LEU A 192 14.69 4.30 19.58
CA LEU A 192 13.47 4.92 19.02
C LEU A 192 13.68 6.40 18.75
N GLN A 193 14.30 7.12 19.68
CA GLN A 193 14.61 8.54 19.52
C GLN A 193 15.67 8.78 18.44
N ALA A 194 16.65 7.90 18.31
CA ALA A 194 17.64 7.94 17.23
C ALA A 194 17.00 7.66 15.86
N ALA A 195 16.16 6.62 15.75
CA ALA A 195 15.43 6.26 14.54
C ALA A 195 14.50 7.38 14.08
N ARG A 196 13.87 8.08 15.02
CA ARG A 196 13.12 9.32 14.74
C ARG A 196 13.97 10.38 14.05
N GLY A 197 15.24 10.50 14.43
CA GLY A 197 16.20 11.40 13.79
C GLY A 197 16.54 11.02 12.33
N LEU A 198 16.39 9.75 11.95
CA LEU A 198 16.59 9.27 10.57
C LEU A 198 15.43 9.64 9.62
N LEU A 199 14.28 9.99 10.20
CA LEU A 199 13.11 10.54 9.53
C LEU A 199 13.15 12.09 9.43
N ALA A 200 14.32 12.74 9.63
CA ALA A 200 14.46 14.19 9.79
C ALA A 200 13.42 15.05 9.01
N VAL A 201 12.74 15.90 9.77
CA VAL A 201 11.31 16.28 9.70
C VAL A 201 10.83 17.14 8.49
N SER A 202 11.69 17.80 7.71
CA SER A 202 11.24 18.76 6.67
C SER A 202 10.65 18.09 5.43
N GLY A 203 11.33 17.07 4.92
CA GLY A 203 10.94 16.40 3.68
C GLY A 203 9.69 15.54 3.87
N MET A 204 9.39 15.13 5.10
CA MET A 204 8.43 14.07 5.39
C MET A 204 7.01 14.37 4.94
N ARG A 205 6.47 15.56 5.24
CA ARG A 205 5.08 15.87 4.82
C ARG A 205 4.94 15.88 3.30
N GLY A 206 5.94 16.41 2.60
CA GLY A 206 5.99 16.37 1.14
C GLY A 206 6.27 14.96 0.60
N ALA A 207 7.16 14.20 1.23
CA ALA A 207 7.49 12.82 0.86
C ALA A 207 6.29 11.90 1.03
N VAL A 208 5.50 12.11 2.08
CA VAL A 208 4.21 11.47 2.32
C VAL A 208 3.21 11.81 1.23
N MET A 209 3.19 13.06 0.74
CA MET A 209 2.37 13.41 -0.41
C MET A 209 2.86 12.75 -1.71
N VAL A 210 4.17 12.66 -1.93
CA VAL A 210 4.73 11.90 -3.07
C VAL A 210 4.36 10.43 -2.97
N LEU A 211 4.51 9.82 -1.79
CA LEU A 211 4.09 8.46 -1.48
C LEU A 211 2.58 8.27 -1.64
N ALA A 212 1.77 9.26 -1.25
CA ALA A 212 0.32 9.23 -1.42
C ALA A 212 -0.09 9.36 -2.90
N HIS A 213 0.74 9.93 -3.76
CA HIS A 213 0.48 9.96 -5.20
C HIS A 213 1.05 8.74 -5.91
N ALA A 214 2.23 8.26 -5.50
CA ALA A 214 2.88 7.09 -6.06
C ALA A 214 2.28 5.75 -5.61
N GLY A 215 1.73 5.70 -4.41
CA GLY A 215 1.12 4.51 -3.81
C GLY A 215 -0.38 4.34 -4.01
N HIS A 216 -0.97 5.07 -4.97
CA HIS A 216 -2.37 4.87 -5.38
C HIS A 216 -2.40 4.71 -6.89
N GLY A 217 -3.36 3.94 -7.41
CA GLY A 217 -3.60 3.86 -8.86
C GLY A 217 -4.06 5.23 -9.36
N ASN A 218 -3.15 6.05 -9.89
CA ASN A 218 -3.45 7.37 -10.43
C ASN A 218 -2.32 7.88 -11.33
N LEU A 219 -2.62 8.92 -12.11
CA LEU A 219 -1.69 9.50 -13.07
C LEU A 219 -0.33 9.89 -12.47
N LEU A 220 -0.28 10.59 -11.34
CA LEU A 220 0.99 10.99 -10.73
C LEU A 220 1.81 9.79 -10.27
N GLY A 221 1.14 8.73 -9.80
CA GLY A 221 1.82 7.51 -9.43
C GLY A 221 2.38 6.76 -10.61
N LEU A 222 1.63 6.63 -11.70
CA LEU A 222 2.13 6.04 -12.93
C LEU A 222 3.29 6.83 -13.54
N GLN A 223 3.27 8.16 -13.42
CA GLN A 223 4.38 9.02 -13.85
C GLN A 223 5.68 8.77 -13.07
N SER A 224 5.61 8.23 -11.85
CA SER A 224 6.80 7.88 -11.07
C SER A 224 7.58 6.69 -11.64
N SER A 225 6.99 5.95 -12.58
CA SER A 225 7.60 4.80 -13.25
C SER A 225 8.10 5.13 -14.67
N LEU A 226 8.16 6.40 -15.06
CA LEU A 226 8.74 6.78 -16.35
C LEU A 226 10.25 6.62 -16.36
N ALA A 227 10.79 5.88 -17.32
CA ALA A 227 12.22 5.78 -17.53
C ALA A 227 12.85 7.16 -17.83
N ALA A 228 14.16 7.29 -17.68
CA ALA A 228 14.88 8.54 -17.99
C ALA A 228 14.67 9.00 -19.45
N GLY A 229 14.48 8.06 -20.38
CA GLY A 229 14.14 8.34 -21.77
C GLY A 229 12.67 8.72 -22.03
N GLY A 230 11.82 8.75 -21.00
CA GLY A 230 10.39 9.07 -21.12
C GLY A 230 9.48 7.89 -21.47
N ALA A 231 10.02 6.69 -21.67
CA ALA A 231 9.22 5.48 -21.86
C ALA A 231 8.48 5.10 -20.57
N ALA A 232 7.24 4.60 -20.70
CA ALA A 232 6.52 4.00 -19.59
C ALA A 232 7.30 2.77 -19.10
N GLY A 233 7.84 2.85 -17.88
CA GLY A 233 8.54 1.75 -17.24
C GLY A 233 7.64 0.98 -16.30
N HIS A 234 8.06 -0.25 -15.97
CA HIS A 234 7.42 -1.10 -14.98
C HIS A 234 7.98 -0.87 -13.56
N ASP A 235 9.17 -0.26 -13.46
CA ASP A 235 9.89 0.05 -12.23
C ASP A 235 9.91 1.56 -11.95
N LEU A 236 10.27 1.96 -10.73
CA LEU A 236 10.36 3.36 -10.30
C LEU A 236 11.56 4.08 -10.91
N ARG A 237 11.43 5.41 -11.02
CA ARG A 237 12.60 6.27 -11.16
C ARG A 237 13.50 6.16 -9.94
N ALA A 238 14.81 6.27 -10.15
CA ALA A 238 15.83 6.17 -9.11
C ALA A 238 15.56 7.08 -7.88
N ASP A 239 15.09 8.30 -8.11
CA ASP A 239 14.77 9.25 -7.04
C ASP A 239 13.52 8.87 -6.22
N HIS A 240 12.53 8.24 -6.85
CA HIS A 240 11.32 7.71 -6.20
C HIS A 240 11.64 6.44 -5.45
N GLU A 241 12.39 5.52 -6.08
CA GLU A 241 12.89 4.31 -5.44
C GLU A 241 13.66 4.65 -4.16
N ALA A 242 14.60 5.59 -4.24
CA ALA A 242 15.38 6.02 -3.10
C ALA A 242 14.52 6.65 -2.00
N LEU A 243 13.59 7.54 -2.36
CA LEU A 243 12.68 8.13 -1.39
C LEU A 243 11.83 7.07 -0.70
N PHE A 244 11.33 6.07 -1.43
CA PHE A 244 10.42 5.06 -0.91
C PHE A 244 11.18 4.08 -0.02
N MET A 245 12.37 3.64 -0.43
CA MET A 245 13.18 2.72 0.37
C MET A 245 13.77 3.38 1.61
N HIS A 246 14.08 4.68 1.58
CA HIS A 246 14.41 5.44 2.79
C HIS A 246 13.25 5.37 3.79
N VAL A 247 12.06 5.77 3.35
CA VAL A 247 10.88 5.84 4.23
C VAL A 247 10.46 4.45 4.72
N ALA A 248 10.50 3.44 3.85
CA ALA A 248 10.21 2.05 4.18
C ALA A 248 11.19 1.45 5.20
N ALA A 249 12.50 1.69 5.01
CA ALA A 249 13.56 1.19 5.90
C ALA A 249 13.43 1.75 7.32
N VAL A 250 13.14 3.05 7.43
CA VAL A 250 12.92 3.63 8.74
C VAL A 250 11.58 3.20 9.33
N GLY A 251 10.52 3.11 8.52
CA GLY A 251 9.21 2.60 8.92
C GLY A 251 9.30 1.22 9.58
N VAL A 252 9.90 0.23 8.90
CA VAL A 252 10.06 -1.14 9.45
C VAL A 252 10.95 -1.17 10.71
N THR A 253 11.98 -0.32 10.77
CA THR A 253 12.86 -0.20 11.94
C THR A 253 12.11 0.33 13.15
N VAL A 254 11.34 1.41 12.97
CA VAL A 254 10.55 2.02 14.04
C VAL A 254 9.42 1.10 14.47
N THR A 255 8.79 0.36 13.55
CA THR A 255 7.82 -0.67 13.89
C THR A 255 8.43 -1.73 14.79
N LEU A 256 9.61 -2.29 14.45
CA LEU A 256 10.29 -3.27 15.30
C LEU A 256 10.56 -2.70 16.70
N LEU A 257 11.22 -1.54 16.76
CA LEU A 257 11.57 -0.90 18.03
C LEU A 257 10.33 -0.59 18.89
N GLY A 258 9.24 -0.14 18.26
CA GLY A 258 8.01 0.18 18.95
C GLY A 258 7.27 -1.07 19.44
N VAL A 259 7.27 -2.16 18.68
CA VAL A 259 6.77 -3.46 19.12
C VAL A 259 7.62 -3.98 20.30
N CYS A 260 8.95 -3.90 20.23
CA CYS A 260 9.83 -4.30 21.33
C CYS A 260 9.57 -3.51 22.62
N ALA A 261 9.25 -2.22 22.51
CA ALA A 261 8.87 -1.40 23.66
C ALA A 261 7.48 -1.77 24.20
N ALA A 262 6.56 -2.19 23.32
CA ALA A 262 5.17 -2.44 23.67
C ALA A 262 4.87 -3.86 24.19
N VAL A 263 5.67 -4.83 23.75
CA VAL A 263 5.56 -6.25 24.08
C VAL A 263 6.99 -6.82 24.23
N PRO A 264 7.75 -6.44 25.26
CA PRO A 264 9.12 -6.92 25.44
C PRO A 264 9.22 -8.45 25.54
N GLU A 265 8.15 -9.10 26.03
CA GLU A 265 8.01 -10.56 26.12
C GLU A 265 8.02 -11.27 24.76
N CYS A 266 7.76 -10.58 23.64
CA CYS A 266 7.83 -11.19 22.31
C CYS A 266 9.26 -11.27 21.76
N TRP A 267 10.26 -10.79 22.50
CA TRP A 267 11.64 -10.88 22.06
C TRP A 267 12.17 -12.32 22.13
N PRO A 268 12.72 -12.88 21.04
CA PRO A 268 13.28 -14.23 21.05
C PRO A 268 14.45 -14.35 22.06
N PRO A 269 14.38 -15.25 23.06
CA PRO A 269 15.39 -15.34 24.13
C PRO A 269 16.78 -15.73 23.63
N GLU A 270 16.87 -16.39 22.48
CA GLU A 270 18.11 -16.83 21.85
C GLU A 270 18.87 -15.71 21.09
N ILE A 271 18.24 -14.54 20.89
CA ILE A 271 18.83 -13.42 20.16
C ILE A 271 19.25 -12.32 21.13
N ASP A 272 20.53 -11.91 21.08
CA ASP A 272 21.00 -10.72 21.81
C ASP A 272 20.29 -9.45 21.32
N GLN A 273 19.39 -8.92 22.16
CA GLN A 273 18.55 -7.77 21.79
C GLN A 273 19.37 -6.53 21.48
N ALA A 274 20.32 -6.18 22.34
CA ALA A 274 21.10 -4.96 22.17
C ALA A 274 21.97 -5.03 20.89
N GLY A 275 22.65 -6.17 20.67
CA GLY A 275 23.45 -6.38 19.47
C GLY A 275 22.63 -6.39 18.18
N PHE A 276 21.44 -7.01 18.20
CA PHE A 276 20.55 -7.04 17.04
C PHE A 276 20.03 -5.65 16.70
N LEU A 277 19.48 -4.91 17.68
CA LEU A 277 18.91 -3.59 17.48
C LEU A 277 19.98 -2.53 17.15
N GLY A 278 21.19 -2.64 17.70
CA GLY A 278 22.31 -1.79 17.31
C GLY A 278 22.74 -2.01 15.84
N THR A 279 22.78 -3.27 15.40
CA THR A 279 23.06 -3.61 14.00
C THR A 279 21.96 -3.12 13.06
N LEU A 280 20.70 -3.30 13.46
CA LEU A 280 19.52 -2.79 12.75
C LEU A 280 19.66 -1.28 12.50
N MET A 281 19.90 -0.50 13.55
CA MET A 281 20.04 0.96 13.44
C MET A 281 21.15 1.38 12.48
N ARG A 282 22.33 0.75 12.57
CA ARG A 282 23.44 1.02 11.65
C ARG A 282 23.08 0.70 10.19
N LEU A 283 22.38 -0.41 9.95
CA LEU A 283 21.95 -0.78 8.59
C LEU A 283 20.90 0.21 8.05
N THR A 284 19.97 0.65 8.89
CA THR A 284 18.98 1.68 8.52
C THR A 284 19.65 3.01 8.21
N GLU A 285 20.65 3.43 8.98
CA GLU A 285 21.48 4.61 8.67
C GLU A 285 22.18 4.52 7.31
N ASN A 286 22.70 3.33 6.96
CA ASN A 286 23.33 3.11 5.66
C ASN A 286 22.31 3.27 4.51
N VAL A 287 21.09 2.74 4.67
CA VAL A 287 20.01 2.93 3.68
C VAL A 287 19.68 4.42 3.53
N VAL A 288 19.49 5.12 4.64
CA VAL A 288 19.17 6.55 4.67
C VAL A 288 20.26 7.37 3.96
N ALA A 289 21.53 7.12 4.29
CA ALA A 289 22.66 7.83 3.69
C ALA A 289 22.76 7.57 2.17
N ALA A 290 22.59 6.31 1.75
CA ALA A 290 22.64 5.93 0.35
C ALA A 290 21.45 6.50 -0.46
N ALA A 291 20.24 6.45 0.11
CA ALA A 291 19.05 7.01 -0.51
C ALA A 291 19.13 8.53 -0.66
N HIS A 292 19.63 9.23 0.38
CA HIS A 292 19.80 10.67 0.36
C HIS A 292 20.73 11.15 -0.77
N ALA A 293 21.78 10.38 -1.07
CA ALA A 293 22.67 10.66 -2.19
C ALA A 293 21.98 10.59 -3.56
N VAL A 294 20.85 9.86 -3.67
CA VAL A 294 20.07 9.72 -4.90
C VAL A 294 18.95 10.77 -4.98
N HIS A 295 18.01 10.77 -4.01
CA HIS A 295 16.85 11.65 -4.08
C HIS A 295 17.19 13.10 -3.71
N GLY A 296 18.32 13.35 -3.02
CA GLY A 296 18.89 14.67 -2.78
C GLY A 296 17.97 15.65 -2.05
N LEU A 297 17.12 15.15 -1.15
CA LEU A 297 16.30 15.98 -0.26
C LEU A 297 17.14 16.33 0.96
N GLY A 298 17.84 17.48 0.91
CA GLY A 298 18.78 17.93 1.95
C GLY A 298 18.18 18.10 3.35
N ASP A 299 19.05 18.36 4.33
CA ASP A 299 18.64 18.54 5.72
C ASP A 299 17.67 19.73 5.93
N PRO A 300 16.60 19.54 6.73
CA PRO A 300 15.64 20.58 7.11
C PRO A 300 16.26 21.87 7.62
N LYS A 301 15.57 22.99 7.36
CA LYS A 301 15.58 24.10 8.33
C LYS A 301 14.61 23.78 9.47
N PRO A 302 14.96 24.04 10.74
CA PRO A 302 14.04 23.84 11.86
C PRO A 302 12.75 24.64 11.64
N LEU A 303 11.60 23.98 11.82
CA LEU A 303 10.31 24.66 11.83
C LEU A 303 10.11 25.30 13.21
N THR A 304 9.72 26.59 13.22
CA THR A 304 9.23 27.28 14.42
C THR A 304 7.71 27.16 14.46
N GLY A 305 7.19 26.27 15.30
CA GLY A 305 5.75 26.05 15.42
C GLY A 305 5.34 25.40 16.74
N ALA A 306 4.13 25.70 17.20
CA ALA A 306 3.58 25.29 18.48
C ALA A 306 3.20 23.80 18.54
N ASP A 307 3.22 23.24 19.76
CA ASP A 307 2.85 21.86 20.04
C ASP A 307 1.37 21.56 19.71
N PRO A 308 1.07 20.68 18.74
CA PRO A 308 -0.26 20.17 18.52
C PRO A 308 -0.63 19.21 19.63
N LYS A 309 -1.88 19.30 20.08
CA LYS A 309 -2.46 18.37 21.04
C LYS A 309 -3.18 17.26 20.28
N VAL A 310 -2.80 16.01 20.54
CA VAL A 310 -3.62 14.85 20.16
C VAL A 310 -4.73 14.68 21.14
N ARG A 311 -5.92 14.43 20.61
CA ARG A 311 -7.03 13.98 21.42
C ARG A 311 -7.35 12.58 20.98
N ALA A 312 -7.07 11.61 21.86
CA ALA A 312 -7.70 10.31 21.75
C ALA A 312 -9.20 10.54 21.56
N LYS A 313 -9.73 10.12 20.41
CA LYS A 313 -11.16 10.28 20.14
C LYS A 313 -11.89 9.26 21.00
N ALA A 314 -12.55 9.77 22.04
CA ALA A 314 -13.54 8.98 22.76
C ALA A 314 -14.55 8.42 21.74
N ARG A 315 -14.91 7.16 21.91
CA ARG A 315 -15.85 6.46 21.03
C ARG A 315 -17.22 7.16 21.08
N MET A 316 -17.48 8.05 20.12
CA MET A 316 -18.72 8.84 20.08
C MET A 316 -19.90 8.09 19.44
N ARG A 317 -19.64 7.04 18.65
CA ARG A 317 -20.67 6.32 17.88
C ARG A 317 -21.02 4.99 18.55
N ARG A 318 -22.32 4.70 18.67
CA ARG A 318 -22.79 3.36 19.04
C ARG A 318 -22.38 2.39 17.93
N LEU A 319 -21.73 1.30 18.30
CA LEU A 319 -21.42 0.21 17.38
C LEU A 319 -22.69 -0.41 16.81
N ARG A 320 -22.65 -0.80 15.55
CA ARG A 320 -23.62 -1.76 15.01
C ARG A 320 -23.38 -3.13 15.65
N PRO A 321 -24.44 -3.87 16.02
CA PRO A 321 -24.31 -5.22 16.58
C PRO A 321 -23.49 -6.15 15.68
N ASP A 322 -23.66 -6.05 14.36
CA ASP A 322 -22.99 -6.88 13.36
C ASP A 322 -21.46 -6.67 13.31
N ALA A 323 -20.93 -5.60 13.93
CA ALA A 323 -19.49 -5.38 14.06
C ALA A 323 -18.83 -6.32 15.09
N LEU A 324 -19.64 -7.02 15.88
CA LEU A 324 -19.23 -8.03 16.84
C LEU A 324 -19.46 -9.41 16.23
N VAL A 325 -18.57 -10.36 16.52
CA VAL A 325 -18.76 -11.76 16.15
C VAL A 325 -19.01 -12.54 17.44
N ALA A 326 -20.10 -13.28 17.56
CA ALA A 326 -20.27 -14.15 18.72
C ALA A 326 -19.32 -15.34 18.63
N HIS A 327 -18.84 -15.87 19.76
CA HIS A 327 -17.92 -17.01 19.77
C HIS A 327 -18.46 -18.25 19.02
N HIS A 328 -19.78 -18.46 19.04
CA HIS A 328 -20.41 -19.58 18.34
C HIS A 328 -20.66 -19.32 16.83
N GLU A 329 -20.43 -18.08 16.36
CA GLU A 329 -20.54 -17.68 14.96
C GLU A 329 -19.19 -17.68 14.24
N VAL A 330 -18.09 -17.94 14.95
CA VAL A 330 -16.77 -18.12 14.35
C VAL A 330 -16.82 -19.32 13.41
N LEU A 331 -16.50 -19.07 12.15
CA LEU A 331 -16.50 -20.09 11.09
C LEU A 331 -15.11 -20.73 10.99
N PRO A 332 -15.00 -22.03 10.66
CA PRO A 332 -13.72 -22.71 10.52
C PRO A 332 -12.88 -22.12 9.37
N ASP A 333 -11.56 -22.29 9.35
CA ASP A 333 -10.73 -21.83 8.22
C ASP A 333 -11.15 -22.51 6.88
N ILE A 334 -11.08 -21.79 5.75
CA ILE A 334 -11.18 -22.39 4.41
C ILE A 334 -9.79 -22.80 3.96
N LEU A 335 -9.63 -24.01 3.44
CA LEU A 335 -8.31 -24.51 3.07
C LEU A 335 -7.64 -23.67 1.96
N HIS A 336 -8.34 -23.34 0.86
CA HIS A 336 -7.74 -22.60 -0.25
C HIS A 336 -8.75 -21.94 -1.20
N ALA A 337 -8.30 -20.92 -1.95
CA ALA A 337 -9.06 -20.23 -3.00
C ALA A 337 -8.85 -20.85 -4.41
N GLY A 338 -8.70 -22.17 -4.49
CA GLY A 338 -8.25 -22.89 -5.69
C GLY A 338 -9.06 -22.63 -6.96
N PRO A 339 -10.41 -22.74 -6.91
CA PRO A 339 -11.24 -22.44 -8.08
C PRO A 339 -11.05 -21.02 -8.65
N VAL A 340 -10.83 -20.04 -7.76
CA VAL A 340 -10.54 -18.65 -8.16
C VAL A 340 -9.17 -18.57 -8.83
N ILE A 341 -8.15 -19.20 -8.23
CA ILE A 341 -6.79 -19.27 -8.80
C ILE A 341 -6.80 -19.88 -10.21
N ASP A 342 -7.50 -21.00 -10.40
CA ASP A 342 -7.60 -21.66 -11.70
C ASP A 342 -8.27 -20.76 -12.76
N ALA A 343 -9.28 -19.98 -12.36
CA ALA A 343 -9.94 -19.02 -13.24
C ALA A 343 -9.04 -17.84 -13.60
N VAL A 344 -8.29 -17.33 -12.62
CA VAL A 344 -7.35 -16.22 -12.82
C VAL A 344 -6.22 -16.61 -13.76
N ARG A 345 -5.70 -17.84 -13.67
CA ARG A 345 -4.67 -18.33 -14.61
C ARG A 345 -5.17 -18.36 -16.06
N ARG A 346 -6.44 -18.75 -16.29
CA ARG A 346 -7.05 -18.66 -17.64
C ARG A 346 -7.23 -17.21 -18.11
N TYR A 347 -7.49 -16.29 -17.18
CA TYR A 347 -7.55 -14.86 -17.48
C TYR A 347 -6.16 -14.32 -17.84
N GLU A 348 -5.12 -14.68 -17.09
CA GLU A 348 -3.72 -14.29 -17.35
C GLU A 348 -3.24 -14.74 -18.74
N GLU A 349 -3.51 -16.00 -19.12
CA GLU A 349 -3.20 -16.50 -20.46
C GLU A 349 -3.80 -15.62 -21.57
N PHE A 350 -5.02 -15.11 -21.34
CA PHE A 350 -5.69 -14.23 -22.29
C PHE A 350 -5.11 -12.82 -22.28
N VAL A 351 -4.71 -12.28 -21.13
CA VAL A 351 -4.00 -10.98 -21.05
C VAL A 351 -2.73 -10.98 -21.90
N GLY A 352 -2.00 -12.11 -21.94
CA GLY A 352 -0.81 -12.27 -22.77
C GLY A 352 -1.07 -12.48 -24.27
N SER A 353 -2.32 -12.65 -24.69
CA SER A 353 -2.66 -13.03 -26.08
C SER A 353 -2.56 -11.89 -27.09
N TRP A 354 -2.57 -10.63 -26.64
CA TRP A 354 -2.51 -9.46 -27.51
C TRP A 354 -1.88 -8.26 -26.82
N THR A 355 -1.03 -7.54 -27.54
CA THR A 355 -0.37 -6.31 -27.07
C THR A 355 -0.57 -5.18 -28.07
N VAL A 356 -0.69 -3.96 -27.54
CA VAL A 356 -0.74 -2.74 -28.35
C VAL A 356 0.63 -2.11 -28.37
N ASP A 357 1.12 -1.77 -29.56
CA ASP A 357 2.19 -0.79 -29.70
C ASP A 357 1.57 0.62 -29.52
N PRO A 358 1.85 1.33 -28.41
CA PRO A 358 1.23 2.62 -28.13
C PRO A 358 1.55 3.69 -29.19
N TRP A 359 2.63 3.53 -29.95
CA TRP A 359 3.14 4.51 -30.90
C TRP A 359 2.78 4.20 -32.36
N ALA A 360 2.10 3.07 -32.61
CA ALA A 360 1.75 2.64 -33.97
C ALA A 360 0.81 3.61 -34.72
N HIS A 361 0.09 4.47 -33.99
CA HIS A 361 -0.94 5.35 -34.54
C HIS A 361 -0.70 6.85 -34.28
N GLY A 362 0.56 7.26 -34.15
CA GLY A 362 0.97 8.66 -33.96
C GLY A 362 1.36 8.96 -32.51
N ASP A 363 0.99 10.15 -32.01
CA ASP A 363 1.33 10.62 -30.66
C ASP A 363 0.17 10.33 -29.67
N PRO A 364 0.15 9.18 -28.97
CA PRO A 364 -0.85 8.87 -27.96
C PRO A 364 -0.78 9.85 -26.79
N LYS A 365 -1.92 10.01 -26.10
CA LYS A 365 -1.93 10.69 -24.81
C LYS A 365 -1.16 9.86 -23.78
N LEU A 366 -0.19 10.49 -23.11
CA LEU A 366 0.64 9.86 -22.08
C LEU A 366 -0.19 9.11 -21.02
N ALA A 367 -1.34 9.66 -20.61
CA ALA A 367 -2.21 9.00 -19.63
C ALA A 367 -2.69 7.62 -20.09
N SER A 368 -2.99 7.43 -21.38
CA SER A 368 -3.41 6.14 -21.93
C SER A 368 -2.25 5.14 -21.98
N VAL A 369 -1.05 5.61 -22.35
CA VAL A 369 0.17 4.79 -22.37
C VAL A 369 0.50 4.30 -20.95
N LEU A 370 0.47 5.23 -20.00
CA LEU A 370 0.73 4.95 -18.59
C LEU A 370 -0.31 4.00 -17.98
N ALA A 371 -1.60 4.18 -18.28
CA ALA A 371 -2.64 3.29 -17.79
C ALA A 371 -2.52 1.88 -18.37
N TYR A 372 -2.21 1.76 -19.67
CA TYR A 372 -1.99 0.46 -20.31
C TYR A 372 -0.76 -0.27 -19.74
N GLY A 373 0.40 0.38 -19.72
CA GLY A 373 1.64 -0.21 -19.20
C GLY A 373 1.60 -0.44 -17.69
N GLY A 374 0.96 0.46 -16.95
CA GLY A 374 0.74 0.34 -15.51
C GLY A 374 -0.18 -0.83 -15.15
N ALA A 375 -1.25 -1.05 -15.92
CA ALA A 375 -2.14 -2.19 -15.71
C ALA A 375 -1.41 -3.52 -15.94
N HIS A 376 -0.62 -3.64 -17.01
CA HIS A 376 0.22 -4.83 -17.24
C HIS A 376 1.23 -5.05 -16.11
N SER A 377 1.96 -4.01 -15.68
CA SER A 377 2.94 -4.11 -14.58
C SER A 377 2.29 -4.55 -13.26
N THR A 378 1.15 -3.93 -12.93
CA THR A 378 0.48 -4.17 -11.65
C THR A 378 -0.21 -5.54 -11.65
N PHE A 379 -0.79 -5.96 -12.78
CA PHE A 379 -1.35 -7.31 -12.91
C PHE A 379 -0.26 -8.39 -12.91
N SER A 380 0.88 -8.16 -13.58
CA SER A 380 2.06 -9.03 -13.49
C SER A 380 2.58 -9.14 -12.04
N THR A 381 2.50 -8.05 -11.27
CA THR A 381 2.83 -8.07 -9.83
C THR A 381 1.88 -8.99 -9.05
N VAL A 382 0.58 -8.95 -9.33
CA VAL A 382 -0.39 -9.90 -8.74
C VAL A 382 0.03 -11.33 -9.07
N MET A 383 0.20 -11.64 -10.35
CA MET A 383 0.50 -13.00 -10.82
C MET A 383 1.83 -13.55 -10.31
N SER A 384 2.81 -12.67 -10.09
CA SER A 384 4.13 -13.08 -9.59
C SER A 384 4.19 -13.25 -8.07
N THR A 385 3.14 -12.90 -7.31
CA THR A 385 3.23 -12.82 -5.84
C THR A 385 2.14 -13.57 -5.09
N PHE A 386 1.04 -13.93 -5.73
CA PHE A 386 -0.14 -14.46 -5.04
C PHE A 386 0.00 -15.89 -4.51
N ASP A 387 0.76 -16.74 -5.20
CA ASP A 387 0.99 -18.14 -4.83
C ASP A 387 2.19 -18.31 -3.87
N ASP A 388 2.94 -17.24 -3.62
CA ASP A 388 4.16 -17.24 -2.82
C ASP A 388 3.96 -16.57 -1.45
N HIS A 389 5.02 -16.60 -0.63
CA HIS A 389 5.14 -15.83 0.63
C HIS A 389 5.12 -14.29 0.45
N ALA A 390 4.73 -13.80 -0.74
CA ALA A 390 4.65 -12.38 -1.12
C ALA A 390 3.20 -11.90 -1.34
N ALA A 391 2.19 -12.67 -0.94
CA ALA A 391 0.78 -12.37 -1.18
C ALA A 391 0.29 -11.00 -0.67
N VAL A 392 1.01 -10.37 0.27
CA VAL A 392 0.74 -8.97 0.64
C VAL A 392 0.84 -8.03 -0.57
N ALA A 393 1.82 -8.25 -1.47
CA ALA A 393 1.98 -7.45 -2.69
C ALA A 393 0.79 -7.56 -3.63
N THR A 394 0.18 -8.75 -3.69
CA THR A 394 -1.04 -8.99 -4.43
C THR A 394 -2.17 -8.07 -3.97
N VAL A 395 -2.36 -7.89 -2.66
CA VAL A 395 -3.43 -7.05 -2.12
C VAL A 395 -3.21 -5.57 -2.45
N PHE A 396 -1.98 -5.08 -2.32
CA PHE A 396 -1.64 -3.71 -2.72
C PHE A 396 -1.86 -3.49 -4.23
N ALA A 397 -1.37 -4.41 -5.07
CA ALA A 397 -1.50 -4.32 -6.52
C ALA A 397 -2.98 -4.38 -6.96
N ALA A 398 -3.77 -5.29 -6.39
CA ALA A 398 -5.19 -5.42 -6.65
C ALA A 398 -5.98 -4.16 -6.30
N ARG A 399 -5.71 -3.57 -5.11
CA ARG A 399 -6.32 -2.29 -4.71
C ARG A 399 -5.98 -1.18 -5.70
N MET A 400 -4.72 -1.11 -6.16
CA MET A 400 -4.29 -0.07 -7.10
C MET A 400 -4.93 -0.22 -8.49
N LEU A 401 -5.05 -1.46 -8.98
CA LEU A 401 -5.78 -1.74 -10.23
C LEU A 401 -7.24 -1.31 -10.14
N LEU A 402 -7.92 -1.69 -9.06
CA LEU A 402 -9.32 -1.32 -8.83
C LEU A 402 -9.51 0.21 -8.78
N GLU A 403 -8.61 0.89 -8.08
CA GLU A 403 -8.58 2.35 -7.96
C GLU A 403 -8.41 3.06 -9.30
N GLU A 404 -7.44 2.65 -10.11
CA GLU A 404 -7.19 3.28 -11.41
C GLU A 404 -8.30 2.93 -12.41
N ALA A 405 -8.80 1.69 -12.38
CA ALA A 405 -9.90 1.26 -13.22
C ALA A 405 -11.18 2.06 -12.98
N ALA A 406 -11.49 2.36 -11.72
CA ALA A 406 -12.64 3.19 -11.36
C ALA A 406 -12.49 4.62 -11.92
N ARG A 407 -11.29 5.21 -11.79
CA ARG A 407 -10.98 6.55 -12.34
C ARG A 407 -11.08 6.58 -13.86
N PHE A 408 -10.56 5.57 -14.54
CA PHE A 408 -10.63 5.46 -16.00
C PHE A 408 -12.04 5.22 -16.49
N THR A 409 -12.81 4.37 -15.82
CA THR A 409 -14.23 4.12 -16.13
C THR A 409 -15.03 5.42 -16.05
N TRP A 410 -14.82 6.21 -14.99
CA TRP A 410 -15.44 7.54 -14.86
C TRP A 410 -14.97 8.51 -15.95
N LEU A 411 -13.67 8.55 -16.23
CA LEU A 411 -13.10 9.44 -17.25
C LEU A 411 -13.69 9.19 -18.64
N THR A 412 -13.85 7.92 -19.01
CA THR A 412 -14.35 7.49 -20.32
C THR A 412 -15.85 7.23 -20.35
N GLN A 413 -16.57 7.55 -19.28
CA GLN A 413 -18.03 7.52 -19.29
C GLN A 413 -18.55 8.40 -20.43
N ASP A 414 -19.67 8.02 -21.05
CA ASP A 414 -20.37 8.76 -22.11
C ASP A 414 -19.42 9.32 -23.17
N VAL A 415 -18.47 8.52 -23.66
CA VAL A 415 -17.45 8.95 -24.65
C VAL A 415 -18.06 9.52 -25.94
N HIS A 416 -19.34 9.23 -26.20
CA HIS A 416 -20.11 9.76 -27.33
C HIS A 416 -20.61 11.20 -27.11
N ASP A 417 -20.56 11.73 -25.88
CA ASP A 417 -20.81 13.14 -25.55
C ASP A 417 -19.47 13.86 -25.45
N GLU A 418 -19.05 14.52 -26.54
CA GLU A 418 -17.77 15.21 -26.63
C GLU A 418 -17.61 16.30 -25.56
N ASP A 419 -18.65 17.08 -25.28
CA ASP A 419 -18.61 18.15 -24.30
C ASP A 419 -18.43 17.60 -22.88
N ALA A 420 -19.16 16.54 -22.53
CA ALA A 420 -19.02 15.88 -21.24
C ALA A 420 -17.64 15.23 -21.09
N PHE A 421 -17.12 14.59 -22.14
CA PHE A 421 -15.79 14.00 -22.15
C PHE A 421 -14.67 15.04 -21.97
N VAL A 422 -14.76 16.19 -22.67
CA VAL A 422 -13.82 17.30 -22.52
C VAL A 422 -13.86 17.87 -21.10
N GLN A 423 -15.06 18.02 -20.51
CA GLN A 423 -15.20 18.49 -19.13
C GLN A 423 -14.57 17.53 -18.12
N ARG A 424 -14.86 16.22 -18.21
CA ARG A 424 -14.27 15.19 -17.33
C ARG A 424 -12.75 15.10 -17.50
N SER A 425 -12.26 15.12 -18.74
CA SER A 425 -10.82 15.15 -19.04
C SER A 425 -10.14 16.36 -18.40
N THR A 426 -10.73 17.55 -18.54
CA THR A 426 -10.22 18.77 -17.92
C THR A 426 -10.17 18.62 -16.40
N GLN A 427 -11.26 18.13 -15.79
CA GLN A 427 -11.34 17.91 -14.36
C GLN A 427 -10.29 16.89 -13.85
N TYR A 428 -10.08 15.80 -14.59
CA TYR A 428 -9.09 14.77 -14.28
C TYR A 428 -7.67 15.35 -14.25
N PHE A 429 -7.24 16.01 -15.33
CA PHE A 429 -5.89 16.55 -15.39
C PHE A 429 -5.68 17.73 -14.43
N ASP A 430 -6.69 18.58 -14.21
CA ASP A 430 -6.63 19.68 -13.24
C ASP A 430 -6.42 19.18 -11.81
N GLU A 431 -7.04 18.06 -11.42
CA GLU A 431 -6.84 17.45 -10.11
C GLU A 431 -5.37 17.05 -9.89
N PHE A 432 -4.74 16.40 -10.87
CA PHE A 432 -3.34 15.97 -10.74
C PHE A 432 -2.34 17.13 -10.82
N ARG A 433 -2.62 18.16 -11.63
CA ARG A 433 -1.82 19.40 -11.61
C ARG A 433 -1.93 20.11 -10.25
N ALA A 434 -3.13 20.17 -9.69
CA ALA A 434 -3.35 20.76 -8.37
C ALA A 434 -2.61 19.97 -7.27
N LYS A 435 -2.63 18.63 -7.33
CA LYS A 435 -1.88 17.74 -6.42
C LYS A 435 -0.36 17.90 -6.55
N LYS A 436 0.18 17.95 -7.78
CA LYS A 436 1.60 18.24 -8.06
C LYS A 436 2.00 19.57 -7.43
N LYS A 437 1.23 20.64 -7.71
CA LYS A 437 1.47 21.98 -7.16
C LYS A 437 1.40 22.02 -5.62
N ALA A 438 0.39 21.37 -5.02
CA ALA A 438 0.24 21.29 -3.57
C ALA A 438 1.39 20.52 -2.90
N THR A 439 1.87 19.45 -3.54
CA THR A 439 3.02 18.67 -3.06
C THR A 439 4.29 19.51 -3.05
N ILE A 440 4.58 20.24 -4.15
CA ILE A 440 5.74 21.14 -4.23
C ILE A 440 5.66 22.24 -3.17
N ALA A 441 4.49 22.87 -3.03
CA ALA A 441 4.27 23.91 -2.02
C ALA A 441 4.45 23.36 -0.59
N THR A 442 4.01 22.13 -0.34
CA THR A 442 4.18 21.45 0.95
C THR A 442 5.64 21.17 1.24
N PHE A 443 6.41 20.63 0.30
CA PHE A 443 7.86 20.47 0.47
C PHE A 443 8.55 21.80 0.78
N ALA A 444 8.28 22.83 -0.01
CA ALA A 444 8.86 24.16 0.18
C ALA A 444 8.50 24.75 1.54
N GLY A 445 7.23 24.64 1.94
CA GLY A 445 6.73 25.13 3.23
C GLY A 445 7.31 24.38 4.43
N ASN A 446 7.71 23.11 4.27
CA ASN A 446 8.37 22.34 5.32
C ASN A 446 9.91 22.46 5.28
N GLY A 447 10.49 23.33 4.45
CA GLY A 447 11.91 23.67 4.48
C GLY A 447 12.79 22.93 3.46
N VAL A 448 12.21 22.18 2.52
CA VAL A 448 12.93 21.63 1.36
C VAL A 448 13.12 22.72 0.30
N ALA A 449 14.31 22.80 -0.31
CA ALA A 449 14.57 23.75 -1.38
C ALA A 449 13.59 23.55 -2.56
N LEU A 450 12.97 24.64 -3.05
CA LEU A 450 11.99 24.58 -4.13
C LEU A 450 12.53 23.84 -5.38
N ALA A 451 13.79 24.06 -5.74
CA ALA A 451 14.42 23.37 -6.86
C ALA A 451 14.48 21.84 -6.68
N ALA A 452 14.77 21.36 -5.46
CA ALA A 452 14.78 19.94 -5.14
C ALA A 452 13.36 19.35 -5.14
N ALA A 453 12.39 20.08 -4.58
CA ALA A 453 10.98 19.69 -4.58
C ALA A 453 10.40 19.58 -6.00
N THR A 454 10.70 20.56 -6.86
CA THR A 454 10.28 20.57 -8.26
C THR A 454 10.95 19.44 -9.04
N ARG A 455 12.23 19.16 -8.80
CA ARG A 455 12.97 18.08 -9.47
C ARG A 455 12.28 16.72 -9.33
N LEU A 456 11.83 16.36 -8.13
CA LEU A 456 11.15 15.09 -7.89
C LEU A 456 9.90 14.91 -8.76
N LEU A 457 9.12 15.96 -8.98
CA LEU A 457 7.88 15.88 -9.78
C LEU A 457 8.05 16.35 -11.23
N LYS A 458 9.29 16.63 -11.65
CA LYS A 458 9.59 16.99 -13.04
C LYS A 458 9.51 15.74 -13.91
N MET A 459 8.87 15.85 -15.07
CA MET A 459 8.86 14.77 -16.05
C MET A 459 10.22 14.69 -16.76
N PRO A 460 10.60 13.53 -17.32
CA PRO A 460 11.79 13.43 -18.18
C PRO A 460 11.72 14.41 -19.36
N ASP A 461 12.86 14.95 -19.79
CA ASP A 461 12.91 16.05 -20.78
C ASP A 461 12.32 15.68 -22.17
N HIS A 462 12.24 14.37 -22.47
CA HIS A 462 11.65 13.86 -23.71
C HIS A 462 10.14 13.64 -23.64
N VAL A 463 9.51 13.88 -22.48
CA VAL A 463 8.07 13.79 -22.31
C VAL A 463 7.46 15.16 -22.54
N VAL A 464 6.55 15.25 -23.52
CA VAL A 464 5.78 16.47 -23.77
C VAL A 464 4.77 16.66 -22.63
N GLU A 465 5.00 17.63 -21.76
CA GLU A 465 4.03 18.00 -20.72
C GLU A 465 2.79 18.65 -21.36
N GLY A 466 1.60 18.28 -20.86
CA GLY A 466 0.36 18.96 -21.22
C GLY A 466 0.30 20.39 -20.64
N PRO A 467 -0.80 21.13 -20.87
CA PRO A 467 -0.96 22.46 -20.32
C PRO A 467 -0.75 22.50 -18.80
N GLU A 468 0.03 23.45 -18.28
CA GLU A 468 0.26 23.60 -16.84
C GLU A 468 -0.84 24.39 -16.12
N THR A 469 -1.66 25.12 -16.87
CA THR A 469 -2.71 25.99 -16.32
C THR A 469 -3.79 25.17 -15.63
N ILE A 470 -4.23 25.58 -14.43
CA ILE A 470 -5.33 24.95 -13.70
C ILE A 470 -6.57 25.84 -13.85
N THR A 471 -7.70 25.25 -14.23
CA THR A 471 -8.94 26.00 -14.42
C THR A 471 -9.39 26.69 -13.13
N LYS A 472 -9.78 27.97 -13.21
CA LYS A 472 -10.34 28.70 -12.07
C LYS A 472 -11.68 28.10 -11.68
N GLY A 473 -11.88 27.83 -10.39
CA GLY A 473 -13.10 27.20 -9.89
C GLY A 473 -13.18 25.70 -10.20
N ARG A 474 -12.03 25.02 -10.38
CA ARG A 474 -11.96 23.57 -10.60
C ARG A 474 -12.88 22.81 -9.63
N ARG A 475 -13.55 21.79 -10.15
CA ARG A 475 -14.29 20.82 -9.33
C ARG A 475 -13.34 19.68 -8.96
N PRO A 476 -13.30 19.23 -7.69
CA PRO A 476 -12.54 18.03 -7.33
C PRO A 476 -13.13 16.81 -8.04
N LEU A 477 -12.32 15.77 -8.23
CA LEU A 477 -12.84 14.48 -8.69
C LEU A 477 -13.95 13.97 -7.74
N PRO A 478 -14.94 13.21 -8.24
CA PRO A 478 -15.80 12.39 -7.39
C PRO A 478 -14.99 11.54 -6.40
N SER A 479 -15.60 11.17 -5.27
CA SER A 479 -14.99 10.20 -4.35
C SER A 479 -14.77 8.86 -5.05
N ILE A 480 -13.78 8.11 -4.60
CA ILE A 480 -13.48 6.79 -5.17
C ILE A 480 -14.70 5.86 -5.09
N ASP A 481 -15.45 5.90 -3.98
CA ASP A 481 -16.69 5.12 -3.81
C ASP A 481 -17.72 5.37 -4.92
N LYS A 482 -17.90 6.65 -5.33
CA LYS A 482 -18.81 7.01 -6.43
C LYS A 482 -18.33 6.47 -7.77
N MET A 483 -17.01 6.47 -7.99
CA MET A 483 -16.41 5.92 -9.21
C MET A 483 -16.48 4.39 -9.22
N LEU A 484 -16.33 3.74 -8.06
CA LEU A 484 -16.44 2.30 -7.89
C LEU A 484 -17.88 1.82 -8.10
N LEU A 485 -18.88 2.57 -7.62
CA LEU A 485 -20.29 2.30 -7.93
C LEU A 485 -20.56 2.36 -9.43
N LEU A 486 -20.00 3.34 -10.13
CA LEU A 486 -20.12 3.43 -11.59
C LEU A 486 -19.48 2.22 -12.29
N MET A 487 -18.28 1.82 -11.87
CA MET A 487 -17.61 0.62 -12.39
C MET A 487 -18.35 -0.67 -12.04
N GLY A 488 -19.03 -0.70 -10.88
CA GLY A 488 -19.76 -1.84 -10.35
C GLY A 488 -21.13 -2.06 -11.00
N ALA A 489 -21.73 -1.02 -11.58
CA ALA A 489 -23.08 -1.04 -12.14
C ALA A 489 -23.41 -2.22 -13.09
N PRO A 490 -22.48 -2.74 -13.90
CA PRO A 490 -22.76 -3.89 -14.77
C PRO A 490 -22.85 -5.25 -14.06
N TYR A 491 -22.40 -5.36 -12.80
CA TYR A 491 -22.35 -6.63 -12.06
C TYR A 491 -23.62 -6.87 -11.22
N PRO A 492 -23.89 -8.12 -10.79
CA PRO A 492 -25.08 -8.44 -10.00
C PRO A 492 -25.16 -7.70 -8.66
N GLU A 493 -24.02 -7.38 -8.04
CA GLU A 493 -23.92 -6.57 -6.82
C GLU A 493 -23.21 -5.22 -7.08
N PRO A 494 -23.90 -4.19 -7.61
CA PRO A 494 -23.27 -2.91 -7.93
C PRO A 494 -22.55 -2.23 -6.76
N GLY A 495 -23.04 -2.47 -5.53
CA GLY A 495 -22.48 -1.96 -4.28
C GLY A 495 -21.25 -2.69 -3.75
N TRP A 496 -20.83 -3.80 -4.39
CA TRP A 496 -19.74 -4.63 -3.88
C TRP A 496 -18.36 -3.97 -4.01
N LEU A 497 -18.06 -3.30 -5.13
CA LEU A 497 -16.72 -2.75 -5.36
C LEU A 497 -16.27 -1.71 -4.31
N PRO A 498 -17.13 -0.80 -3.81
CA PRO A 498 -16.83 0.03 -2.65
C PRO A 498 -16.47 -0.77 -1.38
N VAL A 499 -17.18 -1.88 -1.12
CA VAL A 499 -16.93 -2.76 0.03
C VAL A 499 -15.59 -3.50 -0.16
N ALA A 500 -15.36 -4.08 -1.33
CA ALA A 500 -14.11 -4.72 -1.72
C ALA A 500 -12.91 -3.79 -1.53
N TYR A 501 -13.04 -2.54 -1.98
CA TYR A 501 -12.02 -1.50 -1.79
C TYR A 501 -11.73 -1.24 -0.30
N SER A 502 -12.76 -1.18 0.53
CA SER A 502 -12.63 -1.01 1.99
C SER A 502 -11.97 -2.22 2.67
N LEU A 503 -12.27 -3.44 2.22
CA LEU A 503 -11.65 -4.68 2.71
C LEU A 503 -10.16 -4.76 2.35
N LEU A 504 -9.79 -4.55 1.09
CA LEU A 504 -8.38 -4.50 0.65
C LEU A 504 -7.62 -3.41 1.42
N SER A 505 -8.29 -2.28 1.70
CA SER A 505 -7.70 -1.17 2.44
C SER A 505 -7.22 -1.57 3.84
N GLN A 506 -7.84 -2.57 4.48
CA GLN A 506 -7.43 -3.05 5.80
C GLN A 506 -5.98 -3.56 5.80
N VAL A 507 -5.63 -4.40 4.83
CA VAL A 507 -4.27 -4.91 4.65
C VAL A 507 -3.31 -3.78 4.29
N THR A 508 -3.69 -2.93 3.32
CA THR A 508 -2.78 -1.86 2.85
C THR A 508 -2.47 -0.80 3.90
N HIS A 509 -3.33 -0.62 4.91
CA HIS A 509 -3.12 0.29 6.03
C HIS A 509 -2.70 -0.42 7.32
N SER A 510 -2.39 -1.72 7.26
CA SER A 510 -1.99 -2.54 8.41
C SER A 510 -2.92 -2.43 9.59
N THR A 511 -4.21 -2.32 9.30
CA THR A 511 -5.20 -2.27 10.36
C THR A 511 -5.22 -3.60 11.13
N PRO A 512 -5.68 -3.64 12.38
CA PRO A 512 -5.89 -4.89 13.09
C PRO A 512 -6.61 -5.96 12.26
N VAL A 513 -7.69 -5.61 11.55
CA VAL A 513 -8.39 -6.54 10.65
C VAL A 513 -7.46 -7.02 9.53
N GLY A 514 -6.68 -6.12 8.92
CA GLY A 514 -5.70 -6.45 7.89
C GLY A 514 -4.59 -7.39 8.38
N ILE A 515 -4.08 -7.19 9.60
CA ILE A 515 -3.05 -8.03 10.20
C ILE A 515 -3.55 -9.47 10.37
N VAL A 516 -4.78 -9.65 10.85
CA VAL A 516 -5.37 -10.99 11.02
C VAL A 516 -5.60 -11.67 9.66
N HIS A 517 -5.97 -10.93 8.61
CA HIS A 517 -6.05 -11.47 7.25
C HIS A 517 -4.70 -11.84 6.63
N MET A 518 -3.59 -11.44 7.23
CA MET A 518 -2.23 -11.78 6.81
C MET A 518 -1.55 -12.75 7.78
N THR A 519 -2.34 -13.40 8.65
CA THR A 519 -1.85 -14.35 9.64
C THR A 519 -2.68 -15.63 9.58
N ARG A 520 -2.04 -16.77 9.34
CA ARG A 520 -2.75 -18.05 9.17
C ARG A 520 -1.96 -19.23 9.70
N TYR A 521 -2.66 -20.27 10.16
CA TYR A 521 -2.04 -21.56 10.47
C TYR A 521 -1.82 -22.38 9.21
N ARG A 522 -0.61 -22.89 9.01
CA ARG A 522 -0.29 -23.95 8.04
C ARG A 522 0.43 -25.07 8.75
N GLU A 523 -0.11 -26.28 8.64
CA GLU A 523 0.47 -27.49 9.24
C GLU A 523 0.77 -27.33 10.75
N GLY A 524 -0.06 -26.57 11.47
CA GLY A 524 0.10 -26.29 12.90
C GLY A 524 1.09 -25.18 13.24
N VAL A 525 1.69 -24.52 12.25
CA VAL A 525 2.59 -23.37 12.43
C VAL A 525 1.87 -22.10 12.03
N LEU A 526 1.87 -21.09 12.91
CA LEU A 526 1.35 -19.77 12.57
C LEU A 526 2.33 -19.00 11.70
N SER A 527 1.83 -18.49 10.59
CA SER A 527 2.58 -17.68 9.63
C SER A 527 1.94 -16.30 9.51
N ALA A 528 2.63 -15.26 10.03
CA ALA A 528 2.19 -13.84 9.93
C ALA A 528 2.53 -13.18 8.58
N HIS A 529 2.44 -13.98 7.51
CA HIS A 529 2.52 -13.54 6.12
C HIS A 529 1.67 -14.37 5.16
N ASP A 530 0.93 -15.34 5.68
CA ASP A 530 0.01 -16.12 4.87
C ASP A 530 -1.34 -15.42 4.83
N ILE A 531 -1.77 -15.11 3.61
CA ILE A 531 -3.04 -14.46 3.34
C ILE A 531 -4.22 -15.41 3.59
N SER A 532 -5.29 -14.90 4.19
CA SER A 532 -6.56 -15.63 4.28
C SER A 532 -7.15 -15.90 2.89
N PRO A 533 -7.83 -17.04 2.66
CA PRO A 533 -8.48 -17.35 1.39
C PRO A 533 -9.45 -16.27 0.90
N GLU A 534 -10.18 -15.63 1.81
CA GLU A 534 -11.14 -14.57 1.51
C GLU A 534 -10.43 -13.34 0.92
N MET A 535 -9.37 -12.87 1.58
CA MET A 535 -8.57 -11.74 1.11
C MET A 535 -7.83 -12.06 -0.19
N LEU A 536 -7.34 -13.30 -0.36
CA LEU A 536 -6.70 -13.74 -1.60
C LEU A 536 -7.69 -13.78 -2.76
N ALA A 537 -8.85 -14.43 -2.57
CA ALA A 537 -9.90 -14.47 -3.58
C ALA A 537 -10.35 -13.07 -3.99
N LEU A 538 -10.52 -12.17 -3.01
CA LEU A 538 -10.86 -10.77 -3.26
C LEU A 538 -9.80 -10.03 -4.07
N ALA A 539 -8.54 -10.16 -3.69
CA ALA A 539 -7.44 -9.50 -4.39
C ALA A 539 -7.31 -10.00 -5.84
N LEU A 540 -7.49 -11.30 -6.08
CA LEU A 540 -7.45 -11.87 -7.42
C LEU A 540 -8.64 -11.44 -8.28
N ASP A 541 -9.85 -11.46 -7.71
CA ASP A 541 -11.08 -11.01 -8.37
C ASP A 541 -10.98 -9.55 -8.82
N VAL A 542 -10.73 -8.63 -7.87
CA VAL A 542 -10.66 -7.20 -8.19
C VAL A 542 -9.46 -6.84 -9.07
N ALA A 543 -8.36 -7.62 -9.01
CA ALA A 543 -7.24 -7.46 -9.94
C ALA A 543 -7.70 -7.77 -11.37
N CYS A 544 -8.40 -8.88 -11.60
CA CYS A 544 -8.92 -9.25 -12.92
C CYS A 544 -9.94 -8.22 -13.44
N LEU A 545 -10.87 -7.77 -12.59
CA LEU A 545 -11.84 -6.73 -12.95
C LEU A 545 -11.15 -5.41 -13.30
N GLY A 546 -10.19 -4.99 -12.47
CA GLY A 546 -9.44 -3.75 -12.66
C GLY A 546 -8.55 -3.77 -13.91
N SER A 547 -7.77 -4.84 -14.10
CA SER A 547 -6.92 -4.99 -15.28
C SER A 547 -7.74 -5.12 -16.56
N ALA A 548 -8.86 -5.86 -16.56
CA ALA A 548 -9.71 -5.98 -17.74
C ALA A 548 -10.22 -4.62 -18.22
N ARG A 549 -10.68 -3.78 -17.28
CA ARG A 549 -11.13 -2.41 -17.59
C ARG A 549 -10.00 -1.55 -18.14
N LEU A 550 -8.85 -1.52 -17.45
CA LEU A 550 -7.74 -0.64 -17.85
C LEU A 550 -7.11 -1.04 -19.17
N LEU A 551 -6.86 -2.34 -19.36
CA LEU A 551 -6.28 -2.89 -20.59
C LEU A 551 -7.25 -2.76 -21.76
N GLY A 552 -8.54 -3.03 -21.55
CA GLY A 552 -9.57 -2.88 -22.57
C GLY A 552 -9.74 -1.44 -23.03
N ILE A 553 -10.01 -0.51 -22.10
CA ILE A 553 -10.21 0.91 -22.43
C ILE A 553 -8.95 1.52 -23.05
N SER A 554 -7.78 1.31 -22.43
CA SER A 554 -6.54 1.91 -22.93
C SER A 554 -6.12 1.30 -24.26
N GLY A 555 -6.31 -0.02 -24.45
CA GLY A 555 -6.04 -0.70 -25.71
C GLY A 555 -6.91 -0.19 -26.85
N LEU A 556 -8.19 0.07 -26.61
CA LEU A 556 -9.09 0.71 -27.58
C LEU A 556 -8.63 2.12 -27.93
N LEU A 557 -8.27 2.94 -26.94
CA LEU A 557 -7.80 4.31 -27.17
C LEU A 557 -6.49 4.35 -27.98
N LEU A 558 -5.54 3.46 -27.66
CA LEU A 558 -4.23 3.41 -28.31
C LEU A 558 -4.28 2.84 -29.73
N SER A 559 -5.23 1.95 -30.02
CA SER A 559 -5.42 1.31 -31.33
C SER A 559 -6.49 1.99 -32.21
N GLN A 560 -6.96 3.18 -31.82
CA GLN A 560 -8.05 3.90 -32.49
C GLN A 560 -9.32 3.04 -32.69
N GLY A 561 -9.60 2.12 -31.75
CA GLY A 561 -10.80 1.29 -31.76
C GLY A 561 -10.79 0.15 -32.78
N SER A 562 -9.62 -0.33 -33.20
CA SER A 562 -9.48 -1.45 -34.15
C SER A 562 -10.30 -2.70 -33.75
N ASP A 563 -10.74 -3.50 -34.73
CA ASP A 563 -11.50 -4.73 -34.48
C ASP A 563 -10.79 -5.71 -33.52
N PRO A 564 -9.45 -5.96 -33.63
CA PRO A 564 -8.74 -6.79 -32.67
C PRO A 564 -8.82 -6.24 -31.24
N ALA A 565 -8.75 -4.92 -31.07
CA ALA A 565 -8.84 -4.30 -29.75
C ALA A 565 -10.24 -4.43 -29.14
N GLN A 566 -11.30 -4.34 -29.95
CA GLN A 566 -12.67 -4.58 -29.51
C GLN A 566 -12.87 -6.03 -29.06
N GLN A 567 -12.38 -6.99 -29.85
CA GLN A 567 -12.44 -8.41 -29.51
C GLN A 567 -11.64 -8.72 -28.24
N TYR A 568 -10.46 -8.12 -28.10
CA TYR A 568 -9.62 -8.26 -26.92
C TYR A 568 -10.30 -7.69 -25.67
N ALA A 569 -10.82 -6.46 -25.73
CA ALA A 569 -11.54 -5.83 -24.62
C ALA A 569 -12.75 -6.67 -24.17
N ALA A 570 -13.59 -7.12 -25.11
CA ALA A 570 -14.73 -7.99 -24.80
C ALA A 570 -14.31 -9.37 -24.26
N GLY A 571 -13.16 -9.89 -24.70
CA GLY A 571 -12.60 -11.14 -24.21
C GLY A 571 -12.03 -11.04 -22.78
N LEU A 572 -11.44 -9.89 -22.43
CA LEU A 572 -10.97 -9.57 -21.09
C LEU A 572 -12.14 -9.45 -20.12
N GLU A 573 -13.15 -8.66 -20.47
CA GLU A 573 -14.33 -8.44 -19.62
C GLU A 573 -15.05 -9.75 -19.30
N ARG A 574 -15.26 -10.60 -20.32
CA ARG A 574 -15.92 -11.90 -20.13
C ARG A 574 -15.19 -12.80 -19.15
N ARG A 575 -13.86 -12.92 -19.28
CA ARG A 575 -13.07 -13.80 -18.40
C ARG A 575 -12.90 -13.22 -17.00
N ALA A 576 -12.79 -11.89 -16.87
CA ALA A 576 -12.80 -11.25 -15.56
C ALA A 576 -14.14 -11.46 -14.85
N TYR A 577 -15.24 -11.42 -15.60
CA TYR A 577 -16.58 -11.76 -15.07
C TYR A 577 -16.66 -13.23 -14.62
N GLU A 578 -16.09 -14.18 -15.38
CA GLU A 578 -16.00 -15.59 -14.95
C GLU A 578 -15.21 -15.76 -13.64
N VAL A 579 -14.12 -15.02 -13.44
CA VAL A 579 -13.38 -15.00 -12.17
C VAL A 579 -14.27 -14.46 -11.05
N HIS A 580 -14.96 -13.34 -11.29
CA HIS A 580 -15.84 -12.71 -10.32
C HIS A 580 -16.98 -13.66 -9.89
N ASP A 581 -17.65 -14.30 -10.84
CA ASP A 581 -18.71 -15.27 -10.56
C ASP A 581 -18.26 -16.42 -9.66
N ILE A 582 -17.04 -16.93 -9.85
CA ILE A 582 -16.47 -17.97 -8.99
C ILE A 582 -16.11 -17.40 -7.62
N ALA A 583 -15.57 -16.19 -7.56
CA ALA A 583 -15.16 -15.53 -6.33
C ALA A 583 -16.34 -15.11 -5.44
N ARG A 584 -17.52 -14.83 -6.01
CA ARG A 584 -18.75 -14.47 -5.28
C ARG A 584 -19.10 -15.46 -4.17
N MET A 585 -18.85 -16.76 -4.37
CA MET A 585 -19.05 -17.79 -3.34
C MET A 585 -18.14 -17.62 -2.12
N MET A 586 -16.88 -17.23 -2.36
CA MET A 586 -15.90 -16.96 -1.29
C MET A 586 -16.21 -15.64 -0.58
N HIS A 587 -16.69 -14.66 -1.34
CA HIS A 587 -17.08 -13.35 -0.82
C HIS A 587 -18.37 -13.40 -0.01
N GLY A 588 -19.18 -14.45 -0.20
CA GLY A 588 -20.48 -14.60 0.43
C GLY A 588 -21.56 -13.74 -0.24
N LEU A 589 -21.55 -13.61 -1.57
CA LEU A 589 -22.45 -12.75 -2.35
C LEU A 589 -23.58 -13.51 -3.08
N ASP A 590 -23.82 -14.77 -2.75
CA ASP A 590 -24.87 -15.59 -3.38
C ASP A 590 -26.26 -15.34 -2.76
#